data_AF-A0A8T3M6X0-F1
#
_entry.id   AF-A0A8T3M6X0-F1
#
_cell.length_a   1.000
_cell.length_b   1.000
_cell.length_c   1.000
_cell.angle_alpha   90.00
_cell.angle_beta   90.00
_cell.angle_gamma   90.00
#
_symmetry.space_group_name_H-M   'P 1'
#
loop_
_entity.id
_entity.type
_entity.pdbx_description
1 polymer ?
#
loop_
_entity_poly.entity_id
_entity_poly.type
_entity_poly.pdbx_seq_one_letter_code
_entity_poly.pdbx_strand_id
1 'polypeptide(L)'
;MAASILDADLGNLAHAVRRVTVAGADRVHLDVMDGQFVPNLTFGAKTIKALRRRTQVPFDAHLMISEPGRYIEEYLDAGCDSVTFHIEIEEAIAPTLKAIRAAGRAAGLALKPDTPLTALEPYAELLDIILIMTVEPGFGGQAFMREVLEAKAAGARDLLRHKLFGAEIHVDGGINRETAEFAGSHGVDVLVVGSALFVRGRDMGREVRLIRALADEGYQYGPNQGQPVIASDRMAKVTSLPKHLASRLMAEIEATGIPVIMLRGDGQINPDGVRDYELMVPASVESHVVRAHGVSRDRLLAEAEVWRAELLAGQG
;
A
#
# COMPACT_ATOMS: atom_id res chain seq x y z
N MET A 1 -3.63 1.75 -8.22
CA MET A 1 -3.43 3.01 -8.99
C MET A 1 -3.85 4.20 -8.15
N ALA A 2 -2.96 5.18 -7.98
CA ALA A 2 -3.24 6.44 -7.31
C ALA A 2 -3.39 7.56 -8.35
N ALA A 3 -4.48 8.34 -8.28
CA ALA A 3 -4.71 9.43 -9.22
C ALA A 3 -4.15 10.75 -8.67
N SER A 4 -3.08 11.27 -9.27
CA SER A 4 -2.53 12.59 -8.93
C SER A 4 -3.45 13.69 -9.45
N ILE A 5 -3.87 14.55 -8.53
CA ILE A 5 -4.72 15.71 -8.85
C ILE A 5 -3.91 16.97 -9.20
N LEU A 6 -2.58 16.86 -9.32
CA LEU A 6 -1.71 17.97 -9.70
C LEU A 6 -2.11 18.58 -11.05
N ASP A 7 -2.41 17.72 -12.02
CA ASP A 7 -2.81 18.11 -13.38
C ASP A 7 -4.33 18.39 -13.52
N ALA A 8 -5.07 18.42 -12.42
CA ALA A 8 -6.50 18.71 -12.43
C ALA A 8 -6.80 20.22 -12.47
N ASP A 9 -8.06 20.57 -12.69
CA ASP A 9 -8.52 21.96 -12.49
C ASP A 9 -8.41 22.34 -11.00
N LEU A 10 -7.35 23.06 -10.65
CA LEU A 10 -7.07 23.50 -9.29
C LEU A 10 -8.15 24.45 -8.74
N GLY A 11 -8.90 25.14 -9.62
CA GLY A 11 -10.06 25.96 -9.23
C GLY A 11 -11.26 25.11 -8.80
N ASN A 12 -11.27 23.82 -9.12
CA ASN A 12 -12.38 22.91 -8.85
C ASN A 12 -11.92 21.50 -8.41
N LEU A 13 -10.95 21.43 -7.48
CA LEU A 13 -10.40 20.17 -6.97
C LEU A 13 -11.48 19.25 -6.37
N ALA A 14 -12.54 19.80 -5.78
CA ALA A 14 -13.64 18.98 -5.24
C ALA A 14 -14.33 18.14 -6.34
N HIS A 15 -14.45 18.68 -7.55
CA HIS A 15 -14.97 17.95 -8.70
C HIS A 15 -13.96 16.90 -9.19
N ALA A 16 -12.67 17.25 -9.27
CA ALA A 16 -11.61 16.31 -9.64
C ALA A 16 -11.58 15.08 -8.72
N VAL A 17 -11.61 15.28 -7.40
CA VAL A 17 -11.63 14.20 -6.39
C VAL A 17 -12.85 13.29 -6.56
N ARG A 18 -14.03 13.85 -6.82
CA ARG A 18 -15.24 13.06 -7.08
C ARG A 18 -15.11 12.25 -8.37
N ARG A 19 -14.55 12.85 -9.43
CA ARG A 19 -14.34 12.17 -10.72
C ARG A 19 -13.41 10.97 -10.59
N VAL A 20 -12.27 11.10 -9.92
CA VAL A 20 -11.33 9.97 -9.76
C VAL A 20 -11.92 8.87 -8.88
N THR A 21 -12.73 9.25 -7.87
CA THR A 21 -13.45 8.28 -7.03
C THR A 21 -14.43 7.46 -7.85
N VAL A 22 -15.27 8.10 -8.68
CA VAL A 22 -16.22 7.41 -9.56
C VAL A 22 -15.52 6.61 -10.66
N ALA A 23 -14.35 7.07 -11.11
CA ALA A 23 -13.53 6.35 -12.09
C ALA A 23 -12.89 5.06 -11.55
N GLY A 24 -12.92 4.84 -10.23
CA GLY A 24 -12.39 3.64 -9.59
C GLY A 24 -10.89 3.72 -9.24
N ALA A 25 -10.35 4.93 -9.06
CA ALA A 25 -9.00 5.10 -8.52
C ALA A 25 -8.94 4.58 -7.07
N ASP A 26 -7.85 3.89 -6.72
CA ASP A 26 -7.70 3.29 -5.39
C ASP A 26 -7.25 4.32 -4.35
N ARG A 27 -6.60 5.41 -4.80
CA ARG A 27 -6.10 6.50 -3.97
C ARG A 27 -6.21 7.84 -4.70
N VAL A 28 -6.34 8.92 -3.94
CA VAL A 28 -6.12 10.29 -4.42
C VAL A 28 -4.71 10.69 -4.02
N HIS A 29 -3.84 10.89 -5.01
CA HIS A 29 -2.46 11.31 -4.78
C HIS A 29 -2.37 12.84 -4.75
N LEU A 30 -1.69 13.37 -3.74
CA LEU A 30 -1.67 14.78 -3.36
C LEU A 30 -0.23 15.29 -3.37
N ASP A 31 0.17 15.89 -4.49
CA ASP A 31 1.48 16.50 -4.68
C ASP A 31 1.57 17.87 -4.00
N VAL A 32 2.24 17.91 -2.85
CA VAL A 32 2.39 19.12 -2.04
C VAL A 32 3.79 19.69 -2.20
N MET A 33 3.87 20.94 -2.66
CA MET A 33 5.12 21.63 -2.97
C MET A 33 5.15 22.99 -2.28
N ASP A 34 6.30 23.39 -1.73
CA ASP A 34 6.48 24.63 -0.96
C ASP A 34 7.27 25.74 -1.68
N GLY A 35 7.73 25.50 -2.90
CA GLY A 35 8.57 26.43 -3.65
C GLY A 35 10.01 26.52 -3.16
N GLN A 36 10.42 25.74 -2.15
CA GLN A 36 11.79 25.68 -1.63
C GLN A 36 12.47 24.37 -2.00
N PHE A 37 11.84 23.23 -1.71
CA PHE A 37 12.41 21.92 -2.06
C PHE A 37 12.36 21.65 -3.58
N VAL A 38 11.28 22.10 -4.22
CA VAL A 38 11.10 22.13 -5.68
C VAL A 38 10.72 23.54 -6.11
N PRO A 39 11.04 23.98 -7.34
CA PRO A 39 10.73 25.32 -7.84
C PRO A 39 9.27 25.47 -8.28
N ASN A 40 8.33 24.95 -7.50
CA ASN A 40 6.89 25.03 -7.75
C ASN A 40 6.12 25.05 -6.42
N LEU A 41 4.91 25.61 -6.43
CA LEU A 41 4.04 25.78 -5.26
C LEU A 41 2.63 25.29 -5.58
N THR A 42 2.10 24.38 -4.78
CA THR A 42 0.77 23.79 -5.02
C THR A 42 -0.22 24.19 -3.93
N PHE A 43 -0.54 23.29 -3.01
CA PHE A 43 -1.52 23.48 -1.95
C PHE A 43 -1.06 22.76 -0.68
N GLY A 44 -1.58 23.17 0.49
CA GLY A 44 -1.21 22.58 1.78
C GLY A 44 -2.34 21.80 2.46
N ALA A 45 -2.08 21.41 3.72
CA ALA A 45 -2.97 20.60 4.55
C ALA A 45 -4.42 21.13 4.64
N LYS A 46 -4.62 22.45 4.67
CA LYS A 46 -5.96 23.06 4.71
C LYS A 46 -6.82 22.70 3.49
N THR A 47 -6.22 22.67 2.31
CA THR A 47 -6.91 22.26 1.06
C THR A 47 -7.26 20.78 1.14
N ILE A 48 -6.31 19.94 1.56
CA ILE A 48 -6.51 18.49 1.73
C ILE A 48 -7.67 18.22 2.70
N LYS A 49 -7.70 18.91 3.85
CA LYS A 49 -8.76 18.78 4.86
C LYS A 49 -10.15 19.14 4.29
N ALA A 50 -10.22 20.13 3.40
CA ALA A 50 -11.46 20.48 2.71
C ALA A 50 -11.89 19.41 1.69
N LEU A 51 -10.93 18.77 1.02
CA LEU A 51 -11.17 17.68 0.06
C LEU A 51 -11.55 16.36 0.75
N ARG A 52 -11.07 16.09 1.96
CA ARG A 52 -11.35 14.84 2.72
C ARG A 52 -12.84 14.55 2.83
N ARG A 53 -13.68 15.58 2.94
CA ARG A 53 -15.16 15.47 3.00
C ARG A 53 -15.82 15.11 1.67
N ARG A 54 -15.05 14.99 0.58
CA ARG A 54 -15.57 14.75 -0.78
C ARG A 54 -15.42 13.30 -1.23
N THR A 55 -14.64 12.48 -0.52
CA THR A 55 -14.43 11.06 -0.84
C THR A 55 -14.03 10.23 0.38
N GLN A 56 -14.31 8.92 0.32
CA GLN A 56 -13.78 7.91 1.25
C GLN A 56 -12.53 7.21 0.69
N VAL A 57 -12.19 7.45 -0.58
CA VAL A 57 -10.95 6.94 -1.18
C VAL A 57 -9.74 7.44 -0.38
N PRO A 58 -8.76 6.57 -0.08
CA PRO A 58 -7.58 6.96 0.69
C PRO A 58 -6.81 8.13 0.07
N PHE A 59 -6.28 8.99 0.94
CA PHE A 59 -5.42 10.11 0.57
C PHE A 59 -3.96 9.74 0.71
N ASP A 60 -3.21 9.91 -0.37
CA ASP A 60 -1.80 9.58 -0.48
C ASP A 60 -1.01 10.87 -0.69
N ALA A 61 -0.42 11.40 0.39
CA ALA A 61 0.27 12.68 0.35
C ALA A 61 1.75 12.50 0.03
N HIS A 62 2.19 13.18 -1.03
CA HIS A 62 3.58 13.27 -1.43
C HIS A 62 4.09 14.68 -1.13
N LEU A 63 4.90 14.80 -0.08
CA LEU A 63 5.42 16.07 0.42
C LEU A 63 6.79 16.37 -0.21
N MET A 64 6.77 17.20 -1.24
CA MET A 64 7.94 17.84 -1.85
C MET A 64 8.19 19.19 -1.17
N ILE A 65 8.46 19.15 0.14
CA ILE A 65 8.67 20.33 1.00
C ILE A 65 9.95 20.19 1.82
N SER A 66 10.56 21.32 2.20
CA SER A 66 11.87 21.35 2.88
C SER A 66 11.83 20.89 4.34
N GLU A 67 10.72 21.13 5.05
CA GLU A 67 10.55 20.83 6.49
C GLU A 67 9.29 19.97 6.76
N PRO A 68 9.19 18.72 6.26
CA PRO A 68 7.98 17.93 6.42
C PRO A 68 7.65 17.59 7.88
N GLY A 69 8.64 17.41 8.76
CA GLY A 69 8.40 17.09 10.16
C GLY A 69 7.70 18.22 10.92
N ARG A 70 7.97 19.48 10.54
CA ARG A 70 7.29 20.66 11.09
C ARG A 70 5.78 20.66 10.85
N TYR A 71 5.32 20.13 9.72
CA TYR A 71 3.92 20.19 9.30
C TYR A 71 3.21 18.83 9.39
N ILE A 72 3.88 17.80 9.91
CA ILE A 72 3.37 16.43 9.78
C ILE A 72 2.02 16.23 10.46
N GLU A 73 1.83 16.81 11.64
CA GLU A 73 0.56 16.75 12.37
C GLU A 73 -0.58 17.37 11.56
N GLU A 74 -0.33 18.45 10.83
CA GLU A 74 -1.36 19.10 10.00
C GLU A 74 -1.83 18.20 8.85
N TYR A 75 -0.92 17.47 8.21
CA TYR A 75 -1.27 16.53 7.14
C TYR A 75 -2.00 15.29 7.67
N LEU A 76 -1.60 14.78 8.84
CA LEU A 76 -2.31 13.69 9.51
C LEU A 76 -3.74 14.13 9.89
N ASP A 77 -3.90 15.33 10.46
CA ASP A 77 -5.18 15.94 10.81
C ASP A 77 -6.04 16.32 9.60
N ALA A 78 -5.42 16.51 8.43
CA ALA A 78 -6.13 16.72 7.17
C ALA A 78 -6.77 15.42 6.65
N GLY A 79 -6.39 14.26 7.20
CA GLY A 79 -6.93 12.96 6.86
C GLY A 79 -6.14 12.25 5.75
N CYS A 80 -4.83 12.48 5.67
CA CYS A 80 -3.93 11.67 4.85
C CYS A 80 -3.81 10.25 5.44
N ASP A 81 -3.95 9.25 4.58
CA ASP A 81 -3.87 7.84 4.94
C ASP A 81 -2.44 7.28 4.76
N SER A 82 -1.69 7.85 3.80
CA SER A 82 -0.25 7.71 3.66
C SER A 82 0.42 9.09 3.54
N VAL A 83 1.64 9.19 4.05
CA VAL A 83 2.50 10.36 3.88
C VAL A 83 3.90 9.90 3.48
N THR A 84 4.33 10.37 2.32
CA THR A 84 5.63 10.10 1.73
C THR A 84 6.35 11.43 1.53
N PHE A 85 7.62 11.51 1.93
CA PHE A 85 8.43 12.71 1.75
C PHE A 85 9.84 12.35 1.30
N HIS A 86 10.59 13.34 0.84
CA HIS A 86 11.86 13.10 0.19
C HIS A 86 12.99 12.75 1.16
N ILE A 87 13.83 11.77 0.78
CA ILE A 87 15.08 11.46 1.49
C ILE A 87 16.11 12.59 1.39
N GLU A 88 15.97 13.47 0.39
CA GLU A 88 16.91 14.56 0.09
C GLU A 88 16.72 15.82 0.95
N ILE A 89 15.81 15.81 1.92
CA ILE A 89 15.63 16.94 2.85
C ILE A 89 16.81 17.05 3.84
N GLU A 90 16.99 18.23 4.42
CA GLU A 90 18.02 18.46 5.44
C GLU A 90 17.56 18.14 6.87
N GLU A 91 16.24 17.99 7.08
CA GLU A 91 15.66 17.66 8.39
C GLU A 91 15.94 16.20 8.80
N ALA A 92 15.96 15.92 10.10
CA ALA A 92 16.02 14.56 10.61
C ALA A 92 14.76 13.76 10.22
N ILE A 93 14.95 12.68 9.45
CA ILE A 93 13.87 11.90 8.84
C ILE A 93 13.14 10.96 9.82
N ALA A 94 13.89 10.27 10.69
CA ALA A 94 13.34 9.20 11.53
C ALA A 94 12.22 9.65 12.50
N PRO A 95 12.29 10.84 13.15
CA PRO A 95 11.19 11.36 13.96
C PRO A 95 9.88 11.49 13.17
N THR A 96 9.93 12.01 11.95
CA THR A 96 8.76 12.20 11.08
C THR A 96 8.14 10.86 10.67
N LEU A 97 8.96 9.89 10.24
CA LEU A 97 8.48 8.53 9.92
C LEU A 97 7.78 7.87 11.12
N LYS A 98 8.36 8.00 12.32
CA LYS A 98 7.77 7.46 13.56
C LYS A 98 6.46 8.13 13.91
N ALA A 99 6.35 9.45 13.73
CA ALA A 99 5.12 10.19 13.98
C ALA A 99 3.98 9.71 13.07
N ILE A 100 4.26 9.50 11.77
CA ILE A 100 3.28 8.98 10.81
C ILE A 100 2.77 7.60 11.23
N ARG A 101 3.68 6.68 11.55
CA ARG A 101 3.33 5.31 11.98
C ARG A 101 2.56 5.29 13.31
N ALA A 102 2.95 6.12 14.27
CA ALA A 102 2.26 6.23 15.56
C ALA A 102 0.80 6.70 15.39
N ALA A 103 0.52 7.48 14.35
CA ALA A 103 -0.84 7.87 13.95
C ALA A 103 -1.61 6.77 13.17
N GLY A 104 -1.04 5.58 13.02
CA GLY A 104 -1.63 4.46 12.28
C GLY A 104 -1.67 4.67 10.77
N ARG A 105 -0.79 5.55 10.23
CA ARG A 105 -0.71 5.89 8.80
C ARG A 105 0.54 5.26 8.18
N ALA A 106 0.50 5.03 6.86
CA ALA A 106 1.65 4.47 6.16
C ALA A 106 2.70 5.56 5.92
N ALA A 107 3.93 5.30 6.38
CA ALA A 107 5.06 6.21 6.25
C ALA A 107 5.94 5.82 5.06
N GLY A 108 6.27 6.79 4.20
CA GLY A 108 7.08 6.55 3.02
C GLY A 108 8.24 7.51 2.84
N LEU A 109 9.23 7.06 2.08
CA LEU A 109 10.26 7.92 1.52
C LEU A 109 10.23 7.91 0.00
N ALA A 110 10.30 9.10 -0.58
CA ALA A 110 10.55 9.30 -2.00
C ALA A 110 12.03 9.54 -2.26
N LEU A 111 12.48 9.19 -3.47
CA LEU A 111 13.82 9.50 -3.94
C LEU A 111 13.80 9.98 -5.41
N LYS A 112 14.57 11.03 -5.68
CA LYS A 112 14.81 11.59 -7.02
C LYS A 112 15.53 10.58 -7.93
N PRO A 113 15.49 10.77 -9.25
CA PRO A 113 16.21 9.93 -10.22
C PRO A 113 17.67 9.66 -9.85
N ASP A 114 18.44 10.70 -9.55
CA ASP A 114 19.88 10.59 -9.27
C ASP A 114 20.22 10.12 -7.85
N THR A 115 19.26 10.10 -6.93
CA THR A 115 19.51 9.68 -5.55
C THR A 115 19.65 8.16 -5.48
N PRO A 116 20.77 7.62 -4.95
CA PRO A 116 20.97 6.19 -4.87
C PRO A 116 19.99 5.55 -3.88
N LEU A 117 19.48 4.36 -4.23
CA LEU A 117 18.53 3.62 -3.39
C LEU A 117 19.10 3.31 -1.98
N THR A 118 20.42 3.11 -1.88
CA THR A 118 21.11 2.82 -0.62
C THR A 118 20.92 3.92 0.44
N ALA A 119 20.56 5.15 0.04
CA ALA A 119 20.19 6.22 0.96
C ALA A 119 19.00 5.87 1.88
N LEU A 120 18.16 4.91 1.47
CA LEU A 120 17.00 4.46 2.25
C LEU A 120 17.34 3.39 3.30
N GLU A 121 18.50 2.73 3.21
CA GLU A 121 18.89 1.62 4.09
C GLU A 121 18.76 1.94 5.59
N PRO A 122 19.17 3.13 6.09
CA PRO A 122 19.05 3.46 7.52
C PRO A 122 17.61 3.51 8.04
N TYR A 123 16.63 3.61 7.13
CA TYR A 123 15.22 3.81 7.46
C TYR A 123 14.34 2.61 7.14
N ALA A 124 14.89 1.52 6.56
CA ALA A 124 14.10 0.41 6.01
C ALA A 124 13.00 -0.11 6.96
N GLU A 125 13.31 -0.31 8.25
CA GLU A 125 12.37 -0.81 9.27
C GLU A 125 11.22 0.17 9.60
N LEU A 126 11.34 1.43 9.19
CA LEU A 126 10.33 2.46 9.36
C LEU A 126 9.47 2.67 8.09
N LEU A 127 9.85 2.09 6.96
CA LEU A 127 9.19 2.33 5.68
C LEU A 127 8.04 1.35 5.44
N ASP A 128 6.90 1.92 5.07
CA ASP A 128 5.76 1.22 4.51
C ASP A 128 5.68 1.44 3.00
N ILE A 129 6.19 2.58 2.52
CA ILE A 129 6.16 2.98 1.11
C ILE A 129 7.57 3.42 0.67
N ILE A 130 8.02 2.94 -0.49
CA ILE A 130 9.14 3.53 -1.23
C ILE A 130 8.58 4.11 -2.53
N LEU A 131 8.70 5.42 -2.71
CA LEU A 131 8.24 6.12 -3.90
C LEU A 131 9.41 6.46 -4.82
N ILE A 132 9.51 5.77 -5.96
CA ILE A 132 10.53 6.01 -6.96
C ILE A 132 10.05 7.10 -7.92
N MET A 133 10.72 8.25 -7.91
CA MET A 133 10.49 9.29 -8.91
C MET A 133 11.15 8.89 -10.22
N THR A 134 10.36 8.77 -11.29
CA THR A 134 10.82 8.48 -12.66
C THR A 134 10.84 9.72 -13.55
N VAL A 135 10.81 10.89 -12.92
CA VAL A 135 10.99 12.25 -13.47
C VAL A 135 11.58 13.13 -12.36
N GLU A 136 12.09 14.32 -12.69
CA GLU A 136 12.44 15.28 -11.66
C GLU A 136 11.17 15.83 -10.97
N PRO A 137 11.08 15.80 -9.62
CA PRO A 137 9.90 16.26 -8.92
C PRO A 137 9.64 17.76 -9.16
N GLY A 138 8.36 18.12 -9.13
CA GLY A 138 7.92 19.52 -9.20
C GLY A 138 6.94 19.83 -10.33
N PHE A 139 6.92 19.04 -11.42
CA PHE A 139 6.03 19.31 -12.56
C PHE A 139 5.41 18.04 -13.15
N GLY A 140 4.14 18.13 -13.54
CA GLY A 140 3.42 17.08 -14.26
C GLY A 140 3.82 16.99 -15.74
N GLY A 141 3.40 15.91 -16.40
CA GLY A 141 3.51 15.73 -17.86
C GLY A 141 4.90 15.41 -18.42
N GLN A 142 5.89 15.18 -17.56
CA GLN A 142 7.25 14.81 -17.93
C GLN A 142 7.35 13.36 -18.47
N ALA A 143 8.42 13.07 -19.21
CA ALA A 143 8.65 11.76 -19.83
C ALA A 143 9.25 10.77 -18.82
N PHE A 144 8.71 9.54 -18.80
CA PHE A 144 9.13 8.47 -17.92
C PHE A 144 10.58 8.01 -18.17
N MET A 145 11.40 7.99 -17.13
CA MET A 145 12.78 7.51 -17.15
C MET A 145 12.84 6.00 -16.83
N ARG A 146 12.97 5.15 -17.87
CA ARG A 146 12.90 3.67 -17.74
C ARG A 146 14.06 3.11 -16.93
N GLU A 147 15.25 3.63 -17.20
CA GLU A 147 16.51 3.26 -16.57
C GLU A 147 16.50 3.48 -15.05
N VAL A 148 15.75 4.48 -14.57
CA VAL A 148 15.61 4.75 -13.13
C VAL A 148 14.82 3.64 -12.45
N LEU A 149 13.72 3.20 -13.06
CA LEU A 149 12.91 2.12 -12.50
C LEU A 149 13.67 0.79 -12.55
N GLU A 150 14.30 0.48 -13.68
CA GLU A 150 15.14 -0.73 -13.84
C GLU A 150 16.22 -0.81 -12.77
N ALA A 151 16.88 0.30 -12.47
CA ALA A 151 17.97 0.35 -11.51
C ALA A 151 17.50 0.22 -10.04
N LYS A 152 16.24 0.53 -9.73
CA LYS A 152 15.79 0.73 -8.34
C LYS A 152 14.71 -0.25 -7.86
N ALA A 153 13.83 -0.74 -8.74
CA ALA A 153 12.63 -1.48 -8.33
C ALA A 153 12.93 -2.75 -7.52
N ALA A 154 13.84 -3.59 -8.01
CA ALA A 154 14.20 -4.84 -7.34
C ALA A 154 14.83 -4.59 -5.96
N GLY A 155 15.78 -3.65 -5.89
CA GLY A 155 16.40 -3.27 -4.61
C GLY A 155 15.40 -2.68 -3.63
N ALA A 156 14.43 -1.88 -4.11
CA ALA A 156 13.40 -1.30 -3.25
C ALA A 156 12.51 -2.41 -2.65
N ARG A 157 12.19 -3.45 -3.44
CA ARG A 157 11.49 -4.63 -2.92
C ARG A 157 12.31 -5.35 -1.86
N ASP A 158 13.62 -5.52 -2.09
CA ASP A 158 14.51 -6.19 -1.15
C ASP A 158 14.67 -5.43 0.18
N LEU A 159 14.66 -4.09 0.15
CA LEU A 159 14.68 -3.27 1.36
C LEU A 159 13.42 -3.51 2.23
N LEU A 160 12.27 -3.70 1.59
CA LEU A 160 10.99 -3.92 2.26
C LEU A 160 10.70 -5.40 2.54
N ARG A 161 11.60 -6.33 2.21
CA ARG A 161 11.36 -7.79 2.33
C ARG A 161 11.03 -8.27 3.75
N HIS A 162 11.48 -7.52 4.76
CA HIS A 162 11.19 -7.81 6.18
C HIS A 162 9.69 -7.64 6.48
N LYS A 163 8.96 -6.91 5.64
CA LYS A 163 7.55 -6.64 5.75
C LYS A 163 6.77 -7.36 4.64
N LEU A 164 6.26 -8.54 4.97
CA LEU A 164 5.57 -9.41 4.01
C LEU A 164 4.21 -8.87 3.54
N PHE A 165 3.59 -7.96 4.30
CA PHE A 165 2.31 -7.36 3.97
C PHE A 165 2.28 -5.85 4.24
N GLY A 166 1.64 -5.10 3.35
CA GLY A 166 1.47 -3.65 3.50
C GLY A 166 2.76 -2.85 3.30
N ALA A 167 3.75 -3.43 2.63
CA ALA A 167 4.88 -2.72 2.05
C ALA A 167 4.62 -2.48 0.56
N GLU A 168 4.78 -1.23 0.11
CA GLU A 168 4.42 -0.82 -1.24
C GLU A 168 5.58 -0.11 -1.95
N ILE A 169 5.80 -0.46 -3.21
CA ILE A 169 6.64 0.29 -4.14
C ILE A 169 5.71 1.13 -5.00
N HIS A 170 5.91 2.44 -4.93
CA HIS A 170 5.20 3.41 -5.73
C HIS A 170 6.11 3.94 -6.83
N VAL A 171 5.53 4.31 -7.97
CA VAL A 171 6.23 5.04 -9.03
C VAL A 171 5.42 6.26 -9.41
N ASP A 172 6.09 7.41 -9.42
CA ASP A 172 5.52 8.70 -9.83
C ASP A 172 6.37 9.39 -10.90
N GLY A 173 5.68 9.95 -11.89
CA GLY A 173 6.27 10.62 -13.04
C GLY A 173 6.14 9.85 -14.35
N GLY A 174 5.30 10.33 -15.27
CA GLY A 174 5.24 9.81 -16.64
C GLY A 174 4.46 8.50 -16.83
N ILE A 175 3.71 8.03 -15.83
CA ILE A 175 2.85 6.85 -15.98
C ILE A 175 1.69 7.11 -16.95
N ASN A 176 1.56 6.23 -17.93
CA ASN A 176 0.48 6.21 -18.93
C ASN A 176 0.38 4.79 -19.55
N ARG A 177 -0.44 4.62 -20.58
CA ARG A 177 -0.66 3.33 -21.27
C ARG A 177 0.64 2.67 -21.78
N GLU A 178 1.63 3.46 -22.21
CA GLU A 178 2.88 2.96 -22.79
C GLU A 178 3.91 2.54 -21.72
N THR A 179 3.72 2.96 -20.48
CA THR A 179 4.65 2.73 -19.37
C THR A 179 4.08 1.85 -18.27
N ALA A 180 2.75 1.70 -18.19
CA ALA A 180 2.07 0.92 -17.15
C ALA A 180 2.49 -0.55 -17.13
N GLU A 181 2.51 -1.21 -18.30
CA GLU A 181 2.93 -2.61 -18.42
C GLU A 181 4.38 -2.81 -17.94
N PHE A 182 5.27 -1.92 -18.36
CA PHE A 182 6.66 -1.95 -17.95
C PHE A 182 6.84 -1.71 -16.45
N ALA A 183 6.09 -0.79 -15.87
CA ALA A 183 6.13 -0.58 -14.42
C ALA A 183 5.60 -1.81 -13.66
N GLY A 184 4.51 -2.42 -14.15
CA GLY A 184 3.98 -3.67 -13.61
C GLY A 184 4.97 -4.84 -13.68
N SER A 185 5.72 -4.96 -14.79
CA SER A 185 6.74 -6.02 -14.93
C SER A 185 7.94 -5.87 -13.99
N HIS A 186 8.09 -4.72 -13.34
CA HIS A 186 9.08 -4.47 -12.30
C HIS A 186 8.53 -4.64 -10.87
N GLY A 187 7.30 -5.14 -10.72
CA GLY A 187 6.72 -5.43 -9.40
C GLY A 187 6.31 -4.19 -8.61
N VAL A 188 5.95 -3.11 -9.31
CA VAL A 188 5.41 -1.88 -8.72
C VAL A 188 3.97 -2.11 -8.24
N ASP A 189 3.66 -1.73 -7.00
CA ASP A 189 2.33 -1.90 -6.40
C ASP A 189 1.39 -0.73 -6.73
N VAL A 190 1.94 0.50 -6.73
CA VAL A 190 1.14 1.71 -6.93
C VAL A 190 1.74 2.58 -8.04
N LEU A 191 0.90 2.82 -9.04
CA LEU A 191 1.15 3.72 -10.15
C LEU A 191 0.51 5.07 -9.85
N VAL A 192 1.31 6.13 -9.75
CA VAL A 192 0.80 7.50 -9.62
C VAL A 192 0.57 8.08 -11.01
N VAL A 193 -0.67 8.49 -11.29
CA VAL A 193 -1.11 8.90 -12.63
C VAL A 193 -1.78 10.27 -12.58
N GLY A 194 -1.17 11.28 -13.22
CA GLY A 194 -1.72 12.63 -13.37
C GLY A 194 -2.24 12.90 -14.78
N SER A 195 -1.40 13.51 -15.62
CA SER A 195 -1.72 14.02 -16.96
C SER A 195 -2.46 13.04 -17.90
N ALA A 196 -2.21 11.73 -17.79
CA ALA A 196 -2.94 10.73 -18.57
C ALA A 196 -4.45 10.73 -18.25
N LEU A 197 -4.84 11.02 -17.01
CA LEU A 197 -6.23 11.10 -16.56
C LEU A 197 -6.89 12.46 -16.83
N PHE A 198 -6.16 13.55 -16.59
CA PHE A 198 -6.74 14.90 -16.58
C PHE A 198 -6.52 15.71 -17.87
N VAL A 199 -5.43 15.46 -18.60
CA VAL A 199 -5.08 16.21 -19.82
C VAL A 199 -5.40 15.41 -21.08
N ARG A 200 -4.95 14.15 -21.14
CA ARG A 200 -5.11 13.30 -22.34
C ARG A 200 -6.41 12.49 -22.32
N GLY A 201 -6.90 12.14 -21.14
CA GLY A 201 -8.05 11.26 -20.94
C GLY A 201 -9.40 11.91 -21.25
N ARG A 202 -10.11 11.37 -22.25
CA ARG A 202 -11.51 11.76 -22.52
C ARG A 202 -12.51 11.03 -21.62
N ASP A 203 -12.20 9.79 -21.28
CA ASP A 203 -12.96 8.95 -20.34
C ASP A 203 -12.00 8.43 -19.27
N MET A 204 -12.06 9.07 -18.10
CA MET A 204 -11.18 8.75 -16.97
C MET A 204 -11.41 7.33 -16.45
N GLY A 205 -12.66 6.86 -16.36
CA GLY A 205 -12.94 5.51 -15.86
C GLY A 205 -12.38 4.43 -16.79
N ARG A 206 -12.48 4.64 -18.11
CA ARG A 206 -11.83 3.77 -19.08
C ARG A 206 -10.30 3.81 -18.95
N GLU A 207 -9.73 4.99 -18.75
CA GLU A 207 -8.28 5.17 -18.62
C GLU A 207 -7.72 4.43 -17.41
N VAL A 208 -8.37 4.56 -16.25
CA VAL A 208 -8.01 3.84 -15.01
C VAL A 208 -8.02 2.34 -15.24
N ARG A 209 -9.09 1.79 -15.83
CA ARG A 209 -9.19 0.35 -16.08
C ARG A 209 -8.11 -0.15 -17.04
N LEU A 210 -7.80 0.61 -18.08
CA LEU A 210 -6.80 0.23 -19.07
C LEU A 210 -5.38 0.25 -18.49
N ILE A 211 -5.00 1.33 -17.78
CA ILE A 211 -3.69 1.44 -17.14
C ILE A 211 -3.51 0.32 -16.10
N ARG A 212 -4.55 0.04 -15.30
CA ARG A 212 -4.53 -1.08 -14.35
C ARG A 212 -4.32 -2.42 -15.05
N ALA A 213 -5.12 -2.71 -16.09
CA ALA A 213 -5.02 -3.97 -16.82
C ALA A 213 -3.63 -4.19 -17.43
N LEU A 214 -3.03 -3.15 -18.01
CA LEU A 214 -1.68 -3.22 -18.58
C LEU A 214 -0.63 -3.50 -17.51
N ALA A 215 -0.71 -2.84 -16.35
CA ALA A 215 0.19 -3.11 -15.25
C ALA A 215 0.03 -4.52 -14.68
N ASP A 216 -1.21 -4.98 -14.51
CA ASP A 216 -1.51 -6.33 -14.06
C ASP A 216 -0.98 -7.38 -15.05
N GLU A 217 -1.07 -7.11 -16.36
CA GLU A 217 -0.52 -7.96 -17.41
C GLU A 217 1.02 -8.03 -17.34
N GLY A 218 1.68 -6.88 -17.19
CA GLY A 218 3.13 -6.81 -17.01
C GLY A 218 3.59 -7.57 -15.76
N TYR A 219 2.87 -7.46 -14.66
CA TYR A 219 3.15 -8.22 -13.43
C TYR A 219 2.91 -9.72 -13.63
N GLN A 220 1.79 -10.09 -14.23
CA GLN A 220 1.39 -11.47 -14.47
C GLN A 220 2.46 -12.22 -15.26
N TYR A 221 2.87 -11.68 -16.41
CA TYR A 221 3.80 -12.37 -17.31
C TYR A 221 5.28 -12.09 -17.01
N GLY A 222 5.60 -11.10 -16.19
CA GLY A 222 6.94 -10.89 -15.65
C GLY A 222 7.13 -11.62 -14.30
N PRO A 223 7.04 -10.90 -13.17
CA PRO A 223 7.39 -11.44 -11.85
C PRO A 223 6.47 -12.58 -11.37
N ASN A 224 5.22 -12.67 -11.82
CA ASN A 224 4.25 -13.65 -11.30
C ASN A 224 4.12 -14.93 -12.12
N GLN A 225 5.05 -15.21 -13.05
CA GLN A 225 5.17 -16.50 -13.75
C GLN A 225 3.87 -16.95 -14.45
N GLY A 226 3.10 -16.01 -15.00
CA GLY A 226 1.83 -16.25 -15.69
C GLY A 226 0.60 -16.35 -14.77
N GLN A 227 0.78 -16.25 -13.45
CA GLN A 227 -0.34 -16.24 -12.51
C GLN A 227 -1.02 -14.85 -12.47
N PRO A 228 -2.36 -14.78 -12.48
CA PRO A 228 -3.07 -13.51 -12.35
C PRO A 228 -2.78 -12.79 -11.03
N VAL A 229 -2.92 -11.46 -11.03
CA VAL A 229 -2.85 -10.64 -9.82
C VAL A 229 -4.00 -10.99 -8.87
N ILE A 230 -3.69 -11.13 -7.58
CA ILE A 230 -4.68 -11.30 -6.51
C ILE A 230 -4.81 -9.96 -5.79
N ALA A 231 -6.03 -9.45 -5.72
CA ALA A 231 -6.32 -8.21 -5.00
C ALA A 231 -5.96 -8.35 -3.52
N SER A 232 -5.25 -7.35 -2.97
CA SER A 232 -4.75 -7.36 -1.59
C SER A 232 -5.84 -7.23 -0.53
N ASP A 233 -7.03 -6.74 -0.91
CA ASP A 233 -8.22 -6.61 -0.06
C ASP A 233 -9.06 -7.89 0.00
N ARG A 234 -8.87 -8.81 -0.94
CA ARG A 234 -9.50 -10.12 -0.88
C ARG A 234 -8.88 -10.90 0.27
N MET A 235 -9.72 -11.50 1.10
CA MET A 235 -9.28 -12.34 2.20
C MET A 235 -9.44 -13.83 1.86
N ALA A 236 -8.49 -14.65 2.30
CA ALA A 236 -8.48 -16.09 2.17
C ALA A 236 -8.51 -16.76 3.55
N LYS A 237 -9.29 -17.84 3.69
CA LYS A 237 -9.34 -18.62 4.92
C LYS A 237 -8.15 -19.56 5.01
N VAL A 238 -7.37 -19.44 6.09
CA VAL A 238 -6.21 -20.31 6.36
C VAL A 238 -6.65 -21.60 7.06
N THR A 239 -7.48 -21.48 8.11
CA THR A 239 -7.97 -22.60 8.91
C THR A 239 -9.16 -22.20 9.79
N SER A 240 -9.73 -23.17 10.48
CA SER A 240 -10.75 -23.02 11.54
C SER A 240 -10.28 -23.78 12.78
N LEU A 241 -10.27 -23.14 13.95
CA LEU A 241 -9.76 -23.71 15.20
C LEU A 241 -10.56 -23.24 16.42
N PRO A 242 -10.55 -23.98 17.54
CA PRO A 242 -11.03 -23.46 18.83
C PRO A 242 -10.32 -22.16 19.21
N LYS A 243 -11.02 -21.22 19.85
CA LYS A 243 -10.55 -19.83 20.06
C LYS A 243 -9.12 -19.72 20.60
N HIS A 244 -8.77 -20.54 21.59
CA HIS A 244 -7.46 -20.49 22.26
C HIS A 244 -6.33 -20.95 21.32
N LEU A 245 -6.57 -21.93 20.47
CA LEU A 245 -5.61 -22.40 19.45
C LEU A 245 -5.56 -21.44 18.26
N ALA A 246 -6.70 -20.91 17.84
CA ALA A 246 -6.79 -19.87 16.81
C ALA A 246 -5.97 -18.63 17.21
N SER A 247 -6.06 -18.21 18.47
CA SER A 247 -5.31 -17.07 19.00
C SER A 247 -3.78 -17.32 19.01
N ARG A 248 -3.35 -18.57 19.25
CA ARG A 248 -1.93 -18.94 19.16
C ARG A 248 -1.41 -18.84 17.72
N LEU A 249 -2.13 -19.43 16.77
CA LEU A 249 -1.72 -19.38 15.36
C LEU A 249 -1.79 -17.95 14.80
N MET A 250 -2.80 -17.17 15.20
CA MET A 250 -2.90 -15.74 14.88
C MET A 250 -1.63 -15.00 15.31
N ALA A 251 -1.21 -15.14 16.58
CA ALA A 251 -0.01 -14.48 17.08
C ALA A 251 1.26 -14.94 16.33
N GLU A 252 1.38 -16.23 15.99
CA GLU A 252 2.50 -16.74 15.19
C GLU A 252 2.56 -16.13 13.78
N ILE A 253 1.42 -15.93 13.12
CA ILE A 253 1.35 -15.30 11.78
C ILE A 253 1.60 -13.79 11.89
N GLU A 254 0.96 -13.10 12.84
CA GLU A 254 1.11 -11.65 13.02
C GLU A 254 2.54 -11.24 13.39
N ALA A 255 3.30 -12.12 14.06
CA ALA A 255 4.73 -11.91 14.32
C ALA A 255 5.58 -11.77 13.04
N THR A 256 5.07 -12.18 11.88
CA THR A 256 5.70 -12.02 10.56
C THR A 256 5.28 -10.74 9.82
N GLY A 257 4.45 -9.91 10.46
CA GLY A 257 3.91 -8.67 9.88
C GLY A 257 2.68 -8.88 8.98
N ILE A 258 2.10 -10.08 8.97
CA ILE A 258 0.87 -10.39 8.20
C ILE A 258 -0.35 -10.19 9.11
N PRO A 259 -1.31 -9.32 8.75
CA PRO A 259 -2.51 -9.14 9.55
C PRO A 259 -3.43 -10.35 9.44
N VAL A 260 -4.07 -10.71 10.55
CA VAL A 260 -5.01 -11.82 10.62
C VAL A 260 -6.35 -11.32 11.14
N ILE A 261 -7.42 -11.67 10.44
CA ILE A 261 -8.78 -11.47 10.93
C ILE A 261 -9.26 -12.80 11.53
N MET A 262 -9.67 -12.76 12.79
CA MET A 262 -10.27 -13.91 13.48
C MET A 262 -11.78 -13.68 13.65
N LEU A 263 -12.60 -14.49 12.98
CA LEU A 263 -14.06 -14.40 13.03
C LEU A 263 -14.65 -15.65 13.64
N ARG A 264 -15.83 -15.54 14.26
CA ARG A 264 -16.59 -16.72 14.67
C ARG A 264 -17.10 -17.42 13.40
N GLY A 265 -16.63 -18.64 13.17
CA GLY A 265 -16.99 -19.42 11.99
C GLY A 265 -18.43 -19.93 12.05
N ASP A 266 -18.95 -20.31 10.88
CA ASP A 266 -20.24 -20.99 10.73
C ASP A 266 -20.11 -22.53 10.75
N GLY A 267 -18.89 -23.05 10.85
CA GLY A 267 -18.55 -24.46 10.84
C GLY A 267 -18.76 -25.20 12.17
N GLN A 268 -17.75 -25.97 12.58
CA GLN A 268 -17.82 -26.93 13.69
C GLN A 268 -18.26 -26.29 15.01
N ILE A 269 -19.27 -26.90 15.65
CA ILE A 269 -19.66 -26.61 17.03
C ILE A 269 -18.88 -27.59 17.93
N ASN A 270 -18.13 -27.05 18.88
CA ASN A 270 -17.36 -27.85 19.82
C ASN A 270 -18.26 -28.41 20.95
N PRO A 271 -17.80 -29.44 21.69
CA PRO A 271 -18.55 -30.03 22.81
C PRO A 271 -18.95 -29.05 23.93
N ASP A 272 -18.29 -27.89 24.02
CA ASP A 272 -18.62 -26.79 24.93
C ASP A 272 -19.72 -25.85 24.40
N GLY A 273 -20.28 -26.15 23.23
CA GLY A 273 -21.30 -25.33 22.54
C GLY A 273 -20.76 -24.11 21.81
N VAL A 274 -19.44 -23.88 21.82
CA VAL A 274 -18.79 -22.76 21.14
C VAL A 274 -18.36 -23.18 19.74
N ARG A 275 -18.53 -22.29 18.75
CA ARG A 275 -18.06 -22.54 17.39
C ARG A 275 -16.56 -22.28 17.28
N ASP A 276 -15.92 -22.98 16.38
CA ASP A 276 -14.57 -22.63 15.96
C ASP A 276 -14.50 -21.20 15.40
N TYR A 277 -13.29 -20.65 15.40
CA TYR A 277 -12.96 -19.37 14.82
C TYR A 277 -12.19 -19.58 13.53
N GLU A 278 -12.60 -18.88 12.48
CA GLU A 278 -11.89 -18.84 11.20
C GLU A 278 -10.78 -17.80 11.26
N LEU A 279 -9.60 -18.21 10.81
CA LEU A 279 -8.45 -17.32 10.61
C LEU A 279 -8.36 -16.97 9.14
N MET A 280 -8.45 -15.67 8.86
CA MET A 280 -8.41 -15.12 7.52
C MET A 280 -7.20 -14.21 7.35
N VAL A 281 -6.50 -14.35 6.23
CA VAL A 281 -5.36 -13.52 5.84
C VAL A 281 -5.61 -12.88 4.48
N PRO A 282 -4.90 -11.81 4.12
CA PRO A 282 -4.95 -11.28 2.76
C PRO A 282 -4.58 -12.37 1.75
N ALA A 283 -5.38 -12.50 0.69
CA ALA A 283 -5.25 -13.58 -0.28
C ALA A 283 -3.92 -13.50 -1.05
N SER A 284 -3.34 -12.31 -1.18
CA SER A 284 -2.01 -12.09 -1.76
C SER A 284 -0.88 -12.80 -1.00
N VAL A 285 -1.07 -13.12 0.28
CA VAL A 285 -0.07 -13.81 1.12
C VAL A 285 -0.50 -15.22 1.54
N GLU A 286 -1.65 -15.72 1.08
CA GLU A 286 -2.19 -17.03 1.45
C GLU A 286 -1.16 -18.16 1.24
N SER A 287 -0.61 -18.26 0.03
CA SER A 287 0.38 -19.28 -0.33
C SER A 287 1.63 -19.22 0.56
N HIS A 288 2.04 -18.01 0.95
CA HIS A 288 3.15 -17.83 1.88
C HIS A 288 2.78 -18.36 3.27
N VAL A 289 1.63 -17.95 3.81
CA VAL A 289 1.16 -18.36 5.14
C VAL A 289 0.99 -19.87 5.22
N VAL A 290 0.36 -20.48 4.21
CA VAL A 290 0.16 -21.95 4.14
C VAL A 290 1.51 -22.67 4.15
N ARG A 291 2.51 -22.18 3.42
CA ARG A 291 3.84 -22.79 3.36
C ARG A 291 4.64 -22.57 4.65
N ALA A 292 4.65 -21.36 5.19
CA ALA A 292 5.46 -20.98 6.35
C ALA A 292 4.89 -21.51 7.68
N HIS A 293 3.57 -21.53 7.82
CA HIS A 293 2.87 -21.89 9.06
C HIS A 293 2.10 -23.22 8.97
N GLY A 294 2.15 -23.92 7.83
CA GLY A 294 1.41 -25.17 7.61
C GLY A 294 1.68 -26.25 8.67
N VAL A 295 2.95 -26.42 9.06
CA VAL A 295 3.33 -27.39 10.12
C VAL A 295 2.70 -27.04 11.46
N SER A 296 2.75 -25.76 11.87
CA SER A 296 2.14 -25.32 13.13
C SER A 296 0.62 -25.44 13.09
N ARG A 297 0.01 -25.04 11.97
CA ARG A 297 -1.43 -25.19 11.71
C ARG A 297 -1.87 -26.65 11.86
N ASP A 298 -1.17 -27.59 11.22
CA ASP A 298 -1.54 -29.00 11.22
C ASP A 298 -1.37 -29.63 12.63
N ARG A 299 -0.33 -29.23 13.37
CA ARG A 299 -0.17 -29.59 14.79
C ARG A 299 -1.33 -29.09 15.65
N LEU A 300 -1.75 -27.84 15.48
CA LEU A 300 -2.85 -27.24 16.25
C LEU A 300 -4.20 -27.86 15.89
N LEU A 301 -4.40 -28.26 14.64
CA LEU A 301 -5.59 -29.04 14.23
C LEU A 301 -5.64 -30.39 14.96
N ALA A 302 -4.51 -31.10 15.07
CA ALA A 302 -4.44 -32.34 15.84
C ALA A 302 -4.70 -32.11 17.35
N GLU A 303 -4.14 -31.03 17.92
CA GLU A 303 -4.40 -30.62 19.31
C GLU A 303 -5.89 -30.33 19.55
N ALA A 304 -6.57 -29.70 18.59
CA ALA A 304 -8.00 -29.43 18.67
C ALA A 304 -8.83 -30.72 18.76
N GLU A 305 -8.50 -31.76 17.99
CA GLU A 305 -9.20 -33.06 18.06
C GLU A 305 -9.03 -33.74 19.42
N VAL A 306 -7.81 -33.72 19.98
CA VAL A 306 -7.55 -34.27 21.32
C VAL A 306 -8.35 -33.51 22.38
N TRP A 307 -8.31 -32.18 22.36
CA TRP A 307 -9.06 -31.34 23.28
C TRP A 307 -10.57 -31.60 23.23
N ARG A 308 -11.14 -31.80 22.02
CA ARG A 308 -12.56 -32.15 21.86
C ARG A 308 -12.89 -33.50 22.47
N ALA A 309 -12.03 -34.51 22.25
CA ALA A 309 -12.22 -35.84 22.81
C ALA A 309 -12.19 -35.82 24.35
N GLU A 310 -11.28 -35.04 24.95
CA GLU A 310 -11.19 -34.87 26.41
C GLU A 310 -12.45 -34.19 26.99
N LEU A 311 -12.97 -33.16 26.33
CA LEU A 311 -14.22 -32.51 26.74
C LEU A 311 -15.41 -33.47 26.72
N LEU A 312 -15.53 -34.30 25.69
CA LEU A 312 -16.60 -35.30 25.60
C LEU A 312 -16.46 -36.36 26.70
N ALA A 313 -15.23 -36.80 27.00
CA ALA A 313 -14.97 -37.78 28.05
C ALA A 313 -15.25 -37.25 29.46
N GLY A 314 -15.07 -35.94 29.69
CA GLY A 314 -15.36 -35.29 30.98
C GLY A 314 -16.83 -34.90 31.19
N GLN A 315 -17.69 -35.08 30.19
CA GLN A 315 -19.14 -34.80 30.26
C GLN A 315 -20.00 -36.04 30.55
N GLY A 316 -19.40 -37.24 30.61
CA GLY A 316 -20.05 -38.52 30.96
C GLY A 316 -19.87 -38.90 32.42
#